data_AF-A0A7C4C9Y2-F1
#
_entry.id   AF-A0A7C4C9Y2-F1
#
_cell.length_a   1.000
_cell.length_b   1.000
_cell.length_c   1.000
_cell.angle_alpha   90.00
_cell.angle_beta   90.00
_cell.angle_gamma   90.00
#
_symmetry.space_group_name_H-M   'P 1'
#
loop_
_entity.id
_entity.type
_entity.pdbx_description
1 polymer ?
#
loop_
_entity_poly.entity_id
_entity_poly.type
_entity_poly.pdbx_seq_one_letter_code
_entity_poly.pdbx_strand_id
1 'polypeptide(L)'
;MAVLAQLRNAPAYRPCDWDLKADPDGRAYWLHHFREHADVLLPLIAAEYGRASAAEQAAFRADYLAIFDRVAAYPDAYPRIDILLFDELRTELQARYGYRDPFRGVKARENEAALALLPGVLAEIDAASPTARRELIAAGLMAGNIFDLGSRATIQRYRDGLTAFDTTRATQPRRPWAVDDVDAWWRRWDERPAYAHVVFFADNAGSDIVLGCLPLVRWLLAAGSAVTLAANSEPALNDVTAEELRPLLERAAAL
;
A
#
# COMPACT_ATOMS: atom_id res chain seq x y z
N MET A 1 10.74 20.74 -3.26
CA MET A 1 9.64 19.83 -3.64
C MET A 1 8.37 20.65 -3.85
N ALA A 2 7.46 20.19 -4.71
CA ALA A 2 6.17 20.84 -4.89
C ALA A 2 5.29 20.65 -3.64
N VAL A 3 4.48 21.64 -3.29
CA VAL A 3 3.52 21.57 -2.18
C VAL A 3 2.16 21.19 -2.75
N LEU A 4 1.47 20.23 -2.13
CA LEU A 4 0.12 19.86 -2.52
C LEU A 4 -0.81 21.05 -2.32
N ALA A 5 -1.40 21.56 -3.41
CA ALA A 5 -2.18 22.80 -3.42
C ALA A 5 -3.44 22.73 -2.53
N GLN A 6 -3.91 21.52 -2.22
CA GLN A 6 -5.07 21.25 -1.37
C GLN A 6 -4.76 21.38 0.13
N LEU A 7 -3.49 21.52 0.53
CA LEU A 7 -3.14 21.78 1.92
C LEU A 7 -3.62 23.17 2.35
N ARG A 8 -4.56 23.21 3.29
CA ARG A 8 -5.12 24.47 3.82
C ARG A 8 -4.06 25.39 4.44
N ASN A 9 -3.04 24.81 5.09
CA ASN A 9 -1.92 25.54 5.68
C ASN A 9 -0.64 24.70 5.58
N ALA A 10 0.04 24.80 4.43
CA ALA A 10 1.25 24.02 4.18
C ALA A 10 2.40 24.28 5.18
N PRO A 11 2.68 25.52 5.61
CA PRO A 11 3.71 25.77 6.63
C PRO A 11 3.45 25.09 7.99
N ALA A 12 2.18 24.84 8.34
CA ALA A 12 1.81 24.18 9.58
C ALA A 12 1.58 22.66 9.43
N TYR A 13 1.58 22.15 8.20
CA TYR A 13 1.34 20.72 7.95
C TYR A 13 2.52 19.89 8.46
N ARG A 14 2.19 18.79 9.12
CA ARG A 14 3.15 17.82 9.64
C ARG A 14 2.76 16.45 9.08
N PRO A 15 3.63 15.80 8.28
CA PRO A 15 3.29 14.53 7.64
C PRO A 15 3.17 13.38 8.66
N CYS A 16 3.95 13.44 9.74
CA CYS A 16 3.78 12.60 10.92
C CYS A 16 3.74 13.50 12.14
N ASP A 17 2.68 13.41 12.94
CA ASP A 17 2.53 14.18 14.19
C ASP A 17 3.14 13.46 15.40
N TRP A 18 3.37 12.15 15.31
CA TRP A 18 3.92 11.36 16.39
C TRP A 18 5.45 11.49 16.43
N ASP A 19 5.97 12.28 17.38
CA ASP A 19 7.40 12.34 17.65
C ASP A 19 7.79 11.27 18.67
N LEU A 20 8.32 10.16 18.17
CA LEU A 20 8.83 9.04 18.96
C LEU A 20 10.05 9.44 19.80
N LYS A 21 10.70 10.58 19.55
CA LYS A 21 11.75 11.06 20.47
C LYS A 21 11.17 11.39 21.85
N ALA A 22 9.96 11.97 21.88
CA ALA A 22 9.24 12.33 23.09
C ALA A 22 8.43 11.17 23.70
N ASP A 23 8.33 10.04 23.01
CA ASP A 23 7.58 8.85 23.44
C ASP A 23 8.51 7.62 23.49
N PRO A 24 9.13 7.33 24.66
CA PRO A 24 10.06 6.21 24.80
C PRO A 24 9.43 4.84 24.52
N ASP A 25 8.17 4.63 24.89
CA ASP A 25 7.48 3.35 24.73
C ASP A 25 7.11 3.12 23.25
N GLY A 26 6.56 4.14 22.60
CA GLY A 26 6.31 4.12 21.16
C GLY A 26 7.61 3.93 20.37
N ARG A 27 8.69 4.60 20.77
CA ARG A 27 10.01 4.41 20.13
C ARG A 27 10.53 2.99 20.29
N ALA A 28 10.43 2.41 21.48
CA ALA A 28 10.86 1.03 21.73
C ALA A 28 10.06 0.04 20.88
N TYR A 29 8.74 0.23 20.80
CA TYR A 29 7.85 -0.59 19.97
C TYR A 29 8.26 -0.54 18.49
N TRP A 30 8.39 0.65 17.92
CA TRP A 30 8.70 0.79 16.49
C TRP A 30 10.14 0.40 16.15
N LEU A 31 11.11 0.64 17.05
CA LEU A 31 12.47 0.13 16.88
C LEU A 31 12.50 -1.39 16.83
N HIS A 32 11.75 -2.05 17.73
CA HIS A 32 11.63 -3.50 17.72
C HIS A 32 11.01 -3.98 16.40
N HIS A 33 9.89 -3.37 15.99
CA HIS A 33 9.19 -3.72 14.75
C HIS A 33 10.10 -3.58 13.51
N PHE A 34 10.78 -2.45 13.35
CA PHE A 34 11.69 -2.24 12.22
C PHE A 34 12.88 -3.19 12.24
N ARG A 35 13.43 -3.55 13.40
CA ARG A 35 14.52 -4.55 13.48
C ARG A 35 14.08 -5.92 12.93
N GLU A 36 12.83 -6.31 13.14
CA GLU A 36 12.28 -7.57 12.60
C GLU A 36 12.08 -7.54 11.08
N HIS A 37 11.96 -6.35 10.46
CA HIS A 37 11.83 -6.24 9.00
C HIS A 37 13.02 -6.83 8.26
N ALA A 38 14.21 -6.87 8.87
CA ALA A 38 15.37 -7.53 8.28
C ALA A 38 15.07 -9.00 7.89
N ASP A 39 14.26 -9.69 8.70
CA ASP A 39 13.93 -11.10 8.49
C ASP A 39 12.92 -11.29 7.33
N VAL A 40 12.15 -10.25 7.00
CA VAL A 40 11.28 -10.19 5.80
C VAL A 40 12.08 -9.78 4.56
N LEU A 41 12.96 -8.80 4.69
CA LEU A 41 13.74 -8.25 3.58
C LEU A 41 14.76 -9.24 3.03
N LEU A 42 15.44 -10.02 3.89
CA LEU A 42 16.52 -10.92 3.44
C LEU A 42 16.05 -12.01 2.46
N PRO A 43 14.94 -12.73 2.70
CA PRO A 43 14.39 -13.67 1.71
C PRO A 43 14.01 -12.99 0.39
N LEU A 44 13.44 -11.78 0.44
CA LEU A 44 13.06 -11.01 -0.73
C LEU A 44 14.30 -10.57 -1.54
N ILE A 45 15.31 -10.05 -0.86
CA ILE A 45 16.60 -9.69 -1.46
C ILE A 45 17.25 -10.90 -2.12
N ALA A 46 17.27 -12.05 -1.44
CA ALA A 46 17.84 -13.28 -1.98
C ALA A 46 17.11 -13.74 -3.25
N ALA A 47 15.78 -13.70 -3.24
CA ALA A 47 14.94 -14.07 -4.38
C ALA A 47 15.09 -13.11 -5.57
N GLU A 48 15.17 -11.80 -5.29
CA GLU A 48 15.16 -10.76 -6.33
C GLU A 48 16.53 -10.55 -6.97
N TYR A 49 17.60 -10.57 -6.16
CA TYR A 49 18.92 -10.20 -6.63
C TYR A 49 19.80 -11.39 -6.98
N GLY A 50 19.54 -12.59 -6.45
CA GLY A 50 20.21 -13.87 -6.79
C GLY A 50 21.75 -13.93 -6.63
N ARG A 51 22.40 -12.77 -6.47
CA ARG A 51 23.84 -12.51 -6.43
C ARG A 51 24.35 -12.30 -5.01
N ALA A 52 23.45 -12.10 -4.05
CA ALA A 52 23.79 -11.78 -2.68
C ALA A 52 24.36 -13.02 -1.99
N SER A 53 25.69 -13.08 -1.86
CA SER A 53 26.35 -14.15 -1.11
C SER A 53 25.85 -14.19 0.34
N ALA A 54 25.97 -15.34 1.01
CA ALA A 54 25.61 -15.44 2.43
C ALA A 54 26.39 -14.42 3.30
N ALA A 55 27.62 -14.09 2.91
CA ALA A 55 28.43 -13.06 3.57
C ALA A 55 27.87 -11.64 3.35
N GLU A 56 27.43 -11.32 2.13
CA GLU A 56 26.82 -10.03 1.80
C GLU A 56 25.49 -9.84 2.54
N GLN A 57 24.66 -10.89 2.61
CA GLN A 57 23.41 -10.88 3.37
C GLN A 57 23.64 -10.72 4.87
N ALA A 58 24.66 -11.39 5.43
CA ALA A 58 25.04 -11.22 6.82
C ALA A 58 25.55 -9.80 7.12
N ALA A 59 26.33 -9.21 6.21
CA ALA A 59 26.80 -7.83 6.32
C ALA A 59 25.63 -6.84 6.26
N PHE A 60 24.72 -7.00 5.30
CA PHE A 60 23.51 -6.18 5.21
C PHE A 60 22.69 -6.25 6.50
N ARG A 61 22.46 -7.46 7.04
CA ARG A 61 21.72 -7.63 8.31
C ARG A 61 22.42 -6.93 9.47
N ALA A 62 23.73 -7.05 9.59
CA ALA A 62 24.50 -6.41 10.65
C ALA A 62 24.39 -4.88 10.55
N ASP A 63 24.59 -4.31 9.35
CA ASP A 63 24.47 -2.87 9.13
C ASP A 63 23.04 -2.36 9.35
N TYR A 64 22.03 -3.14 8.95
CA TYR A 64 20.62 -2.83 9.17
C TYR A 64 20.30 -2.70 10.65
N LEU A 65 20.67 -3.70 11.45
CA LEU A 65 20.45 -3.67 12.89
C LEU A 65 21.25 -2.55 13.56
N ALA A 66 22.48 -2.29 13.11
CA ALA A 66 23.33 -1.24 13.65
C ALA A 66 22.72 0.17 13.48
N ILE A 67 21.95 0.42 12.40
CA ILE A 67 21.25 1.69 12.22
C ILE A 67 20.22 1.91 13.33
N PHE A 68 19.38 0.91 13.62
CA PHE A 68 18.36 1.02 14.66
C PHE A 68 18.95 0.97 16.06
N ASP A 69 20.06 0.24 16.27
CA ASP A 69 20.82 0.27 17.53
C ASP A 69 21.36 1.68 17.81
N ARG A 70 21.80 2.39 16.78
CA ARG A 70 22.25 3.79 16.91
C ARG A 70 21.11 4.72 17.27
N VAL A 71 19.95 4.59 16.65
CA VAL A 71 18.76 5.38 17.03
C VAL A 71 18.38 5.11 18.49
N ALA A 72 18.40 3.84 18.91
CA ALA A 72 18.08 3.44 20.28
C ALA A 72 19.07 4.03 21.31
N ALA A 73 20.37 3.97 21.00
CA ALA A 73 21.42 4.43 21.90
C ALA A 73 21.56 5.95 21.95
N TYR A 74 21.27 6.64 20.86
CA TYR A 74 21.50 8.09 20.72
C TYR A 74 20.28 8.82 20.12
N PRO A 75 19.10 8.75 20.76
CA PRO A 75 17.90 9.42 20.24
C PRO A 75 18.07 10.94 20.13
N ASP A 76 18.94 11.53 20.95
CA ASP A 76 19.25 12.96 20.91
C ASP A 76 20.08 13.41 19.71
N ALA A 77 20.73 12.47 19.02
CA ALA A 77 21.43 12.76 17.77
C ALA A 77 20.48 13.06 16.60
N TYR A 78 19.19 12.76 16.75
CA TYR A 78 18.16 12.97 15.74
C TYR A 78 17.32 14.18 16.14
N PRO A 79 17.12 15.18 15.24
CA PRO A 79 16.24 16.31 15.51
C PRO A 79 14.82 15.87 15.85
N ARG A 80 14.36 14.81 15.19
CA ARG A 80 13.06 14.16 15.35
C ARG A 80 13.20 12.67 15.07
N ILE A 81 12.37 11.86 15.73
CA ILE A 81 12.25 10.43 15.41
C ILE A 81 10.78 10.16 15.10
N ASP A 82 10.50 9.69 13.90
CA ASP A 82 9.19 9.23 13.47
C ASP A 82 9.37 8.04 12.51
N ILE A 83 8.25 7.50 12.01
CA ILE A 83 8.29 6.36 11.09
C ILE A 83 8.94 6.71 9.76
N LEU A 84 8.83 7.96 9.32
CA LEU A 84 9.42 8.42 8.07
C LEU A 84 10.95 8.35 8.15
N LEU A 85 11.55 8.75 9.27
CA LEU A 85 12.98 8.56 9.51
C LEU A 85 13.38 7.07 9.41
N PHE A 86 12.58 6.16 9.95
CA PHE A 86 12.89 4.73 9.90
C PHE A 86 12.82 4.17 8.48
N ASP A 87 11.84 4.62 7.70
CA ASP A 87 11.71 4.27 6.28
C ASP A 87 12.88 4.83 5.46
N GLU A 88 13.28 6.08 5.68
CA GLU A 88 14.44 6.72 5.04
C GLU A 88 15.73 5.95 5.32
N LEU A 89 15.99 5.64 6.59
CA LEU A 89 17.18 4.89 7.02
C LEU A 89 17.26 3.50 6.38
N ARG A 90 16.13 2.79 6.29
CA ARG A 90 16.03 1.51 5.58
C ARG A 90 16.36 1.68 4.10
N THR A 91 15.74 2.66 3.44
CA THR A 91 15.89 2.92 2.00
C THR A 91 17.34 3.29 1.65
N GLU A 92 17.98 4.14 2.45
CA GLU A 92 19.38 4.51 2.27
C GLU A 92 20.33 3.31 2.37
N LEU A 93 20.11 2.41 3.34
CA LEU A 93 20.90 1.19 3.45
C LEU A 93 20.69 0.27 2.24
N GLN A 94 19.44 0.03 1.86
CA GLN A 94 19.11 -0.78 0.68
C GLN A 94 19.79 -0.25 -0.57
N ALA A 95 19.76 1.07 -0.78
CA ALA A 95 20.45 1.72 -1.89
C ALA A 95 21.97 1.51 -1.85
N ARG A 96 22.62 1.59 -0.68
CA ARG A 96 24.07 1.35 -0.53
C ARG A 96 24.50 -0.07 -0.91
N TYR A 97 23.67 -1.07 -0.65
CA TYR A 97 23.90 -2.46 -1.06
C TYR A 97 23.42 -2.78 -2.49
N GLY A 98 22.78 -1.81 -3.16
CA GLY A 98 22.19 -1.99 -4.48
C GLY A 98 20.94 -2.87 -4.50
N TYR A 99 20.22 -2.94 -3.38
CA TYR A 99 18.95 -3.66 -3.20
C TYR A 99 17.75 -2.71 -3.26
N ARG A 100 17.65 -1.93 -4.34
CA ARG A 100 16.70 -0.80 -4.44
C ARG A 100 15.21 -1.19 -4.43
N ASP A 101 14.87 -2.40 -4.84
CA ASP A 101 13.49 -2.91 -4.86
C ASP A 101 13.47 -4.43 -4.64
N PRO A 102 13.59 -4.90 -3.39
CA PRO A 102 13.49 -6.32 -3.08
C PRO A 102 12.09 -6.92 -3.36
N PHE A 103 11.06 -6.07 -3.52
CA PHE A 103 9.67 -6.51 -3.66
C PHE A 103 9.24 -6.64 -5.12
N ARG A 104 10.02 -6.15 -6.09
CA ARG A 104 9.68 -6.15 -7.53
C ARG A 104 9.06 -7.45 -8.01
N GLY A 105 9.70 -8.59 -7.75
CA GLY A 105 9.20 -9.90 -8.16
C GLY A 105 7.90 -10.31 -7.47
N VAL A 106 7.69 -9.94 -6.20
CA VAL A 106 6.41 -10.14 -5.50
C VAL A 106 5.32 -9.25 -6.11
N LYS A 107 5.57 -7.94 -6.24
CA LYS A 107 4.62 -6.97 -6.83
C LYS A 107 4.14 -7.42 -8.19
N ALA A 108 5.06 -7.86 -9.07
CA ALA A 108 4.71 -8.36 -10.40
C ALA A 108 3.78 -9.59 -10.33
N ARG A 109 4.09 -10.58 -9.50
CA ARG A 109 3.25 -11.78 -9.33
C ARG A 109 1.87 -11.45 -8.78
N GLU A 110 1.79 -10.54 -7.81
CA GLU A 110 0.52 -10.13 -7.23
C GLU A 110 -0.32 -9.32 -8.21
N ASN A 111 0.30 -8.44 -9.00
CA ASN A 111 -0.37 -7.74 -10.10
C ASN A 111 -0.96 -8.73 -11.13
N GLU A 112 -0.21 -9.75 -11.54
CA GLU A 112 -0.73 -10.80 -12.45
C GLU A 112 -1.95 -11.51 -11.87
N ALA A 113 -1.84 -11.95 -10.62
CA ALA A 113 -2.91 -12.68 -9.94
C ALA A 113 -4.16 -11.80 -9.76
N ALA A 114 -3.97 -10.52 -9.41
CA ALA A 114 -5.06 -9.57 -9.26
C ALA A 114 -5.73 -9.24 -10.61
N LEU A 115 -4.96 -9.04 -11.68
CA LEU A 115 -5.52 -8.81 -13.03
C LEU A 115 -6.39 -9.98 -13.49
N ALA A 116 -6.01 -11.23 -13.19
CA ALA A 116 -6.82 -12.40 -13.52
C ALA A 116 -8.19 -12.42 -12.81
N LEU A 117 -8.29 -11.80 -11.63
CA LEU A 117 -9.53 -11.71 -10.85
C LEU A 117 -10.40 -10.49 -11.22
N LEU A 118 -9.78 -9.45 -11.76
CA LEU A 118 -10.45 -8.16 -12.01
C LEU A 118 -11.76 -8.27 -12.81
N PRO A 119 -11.85 -9.04 -13.93
CA PRO A 119 -13.10 -9.13 -14.69
C PRO A 119 -14.28 -9.66 -13.86
N GLY A 120 -14.03 -10.65 -13.00
CA GLY A 120 -15.05 -11.22 -12.13
C GLY A 120 -15.54 -10.21 -11.08
N VAL A 121 -14.61 -9.49 -10.46
CA VAL A 121 -14.92 -8.43 -9.48
C VAL A 121 -15.73 -7.31 -10.14
N LEU A 122 -15.36 -6.88 -11.35
CA LEU A 122 -16.10 -5.84 -12.08
C LEU A 122 -17.51 -6.31 -12.48
N ALA A 123 -17.65 -7.55 -12.94
CA ALA A 123 -18.95 -8.11 -13.31
C ALA A 123 -19.91 -8.18 -12.11
N GLU A 124 -19.40 -8.54 -10.93
CA GLU A 124 -20.18 -8.55 -9.69
C GLU A 124 -20.67 -7.14 -9.32
N ILE A 125 -19.76 -6.15 -9.34
CA ILE A 125 -20.07 -4.74 -9.04
C ILE A 125 -21.11 -4.20 -10.03
N ASP A 126 -20.99 -4.55 -11.31
CA ASP A 126 -21.90 -4.09 -12.36
C ASP A 126 -23.30 -4.72 -12.23
N ALA A 127 -23.38 -6.00 -11.86
CA ALA A 127 -24.65 -6.70 -11.64
C ALA A 127 -25.38 -6.25 -10.36
N ALA A 128 -24.68 -5.62 -9.41
CA ALA A 128 -25.25 -5.19 -8.14
C ALA A 128 -26.24 -4.02 -8.29
N SER A 129 -27.23 -3.98 -7.40
CA SER A 129 -28.11 -2.82 -7.25
C SER A 129 -27.33 -1.57 -6.84
N PRO A 130 -27.82 -0.34 -7.07
CA PRO A 130 -27.08 0.87 -6.74
C PRO A 130 -26.57 0.93 -5.29
N THR A 131 -27.39 0.51 -4.33
CA THR A 131 -27.00 0.45 -2.91
C THR A 131 -25.95 -0.63 -2.65
N ALA A 132 -26.15 -1.85 -3.17
CA ALA A 132 -25.19 -2.94 -2.98
C ALA A 132 -23.84 -2.63 -3.65
N ARG A 133 -23.86 -1.99 -4.82
CA ARG A 133 -22.67 -1.56 -5.55
C ARG A 133 -21.79 -0.62 -4.72
N ARG A 134 -22.39 0.33 -4.01
CA ARG A 134 -21.70 1.27 -3.13
C ARG A 134 -20.95 0.56 -2.00
N GLU A 135 -21.61 -0.40 -1.36
CA GLU A 135 -20.99 -1.22 -0.32
C GLU A 135 -19.88 -2.12 -0.89
N LEU A 136 -20.09 -2.73 -2.06
CA LEU A 136 -19.07 -3.56 -2.71
C LEU A 136 -17.81 -2.77 -3.06
N ILE A 137 -17.94 -1.52 -3.54
CA ILE A 137 -16.80 -0.65 -3.84
C ILE A 137 -16.06 -0.26 -2.56
N ALA A 138 -16.78 0.16 -1.51
CA ALA A 138 -16.16 0.55 -0.24
C ALA A 138 -15.46 -0.64 0.43
N ALA A 139 -16.13 -1.79 0.51
CA ALA A 139 -15.55 -3.02 1.07
C ALA A 139 -14.42 -3.56 0.19
N GLY A 140 -14.51 -3.43 -1.14
CA GLY A 140 -13.47 -3.82 -2.08
C GLY A 140 -12.19 -3.01 -1.90
N LEU A 141 -12.31 -1.69 -1.69
CA LEU A 141 -11.16 -0.83 -1.39
C LEU A 141 -10.43 -1.29 -0.13
N MET A 142 -11.17 -1.54 0.95
CA MET A 142 -10.57 -2.05 2.20
C MET A 142 -10.02 -3.48 2.04
N ALA A 143 -10.68 -4.32 1.21
CA ALA A 143 -10.27 -5.71 0.99
C ALA A 143 -8.93 -5.75 0.27
N GLY A 144 -8.76 -4.90 -0.73
CA GLY A 144 -7.55 -4.81 -1.53
C GLY A 144 -6.33 -4.63 -0.65
N ASN A 145 -6.37 -3.68 0.29
CA ASN A 145 -5.24 -3.42 1.17
C ASN A 145 -4.99 -4.51 2.24
N ILE A 146 -5.99 -5.35 2.55
CA ILE A 146 -5.85 -6.47 3.50
C ILE A 146 -5.36 -7.75 2.80
N PHE A 147 -5.65 -7.87 1.50
CA PHE A 147 -5.59 -9.15 0.82
C PHE A 147 -4.17 -9.51 0.35
N ASP A 148 -3.51 -10.38 1.10
CA ASP A 148 -2.23 -10.99 0.74
C ASP A 148 -2.41 -12.18 -0.24
N LEU A 149 -2.11 -11.94 -1.52
CA LEU A 149 -2.07 -12.95 -2.59
C LEU A 149 -0.85 -13.87 -2.50
N GLY A 150 0.22 -13.44 -1.83
CA GLY A 150 1.46 -14.19 -1.63
C GLY A 150 1.34 -15.39 -0.69
N SER A 151 0.25 -15.50 0.08
CA SER A 151 0.04 -16.63 0.99
C SER A 151 -0.34 -17.93 0.23
N ARG A 152 0.27 -19.07 0.61
CA ARG A 152 -0.06 -20.40 0.04
C ARG A 152 -1.54 -20.77 0.21
N ALA A 153 -2.18 -20.27 1.26
CA ALA A 153 -3.60 -20.49 1.52
C ALA A 153 -4.50 -19.73 0.53
N THR A 154 -4.09 -18.53 0.12
CA THR A 154 -4.80 -17.69 -0.86
C THR A 154 -4.78 -18.34 -2.25
N ILE A 155 -3.62 -18.84 -2.68
CA ILE A 155 -3.43 -19.53 -3.97
C ILE A 155 -4.24 -20.83 -4.05
N GLN A 156 -4.32 -21.60 -2.96
CA GLN A 156 -5.07 -22.86 -2.94
C GLN A 156 -6.59 -22.60 -3.01
N ARG A 157 -7.11 -21.60 -2.29
CA ARG A 157 -8.53 -21.24 -2.30
C ARG A 157 -9.02 -20.77 -3.67
N TYR A 158 -8.17 -20.05 -4.41
CA TYR A 158 -8.45 -19.67 -5.80
C TYR A 158 -8.72 -20.89 -6.71
N ARG A 159 -8.01 -22.00 -6.50
CA ARG A 159 -8.23 -23.24 -7.27
C ARG A 159 -9.57 -23.90 -6.98
N ASP A 160 -10.15 -23.64 -5.81
CA ASP A 160 -11.37 -24.29 -5.33
C ASP A 160 -12.66 -23.51 -5.69
N GLY A 161 -12.56 -22.45 -6.52
CA GLY A 161 -13.71 -21.75 -7.09
C GLY A 161 -14.35 -20.67 -6.21
N LEU A 162 -13.83 -20.45 -5.00
CA LEU A 162 -14.08 -19.24 -4.20
C LEU A 162 -12.92 -18.27 -4.45
N THR A 163 -13.18 -17.06 -4.96
CA THR A 163 -12.08 -16.09 -5.04
C THR A 163 -11.70 -15.70 -3.62
N ALA A 164 -10.42 -15.86 -3.25
CA ALA A 164 -9.98 -15.55 -1.89
C ALA A 164 -10.15 -14.05 -1.55
N PHE A 165 -10.32 -13.21 -2.56
CA PHE A 165 -10.72 -11.80 -2.43
C PHE A 165 -12.15 -11.64 -1.87
N ASP A 166 -13.12 -12.43 -2.35
CA ASP A 166 -14.50 -12.41 -1.83
C ASP A 166 -14.54 -12.79 -0.35
N THR A 167 -13.76 -13.80 0.03
CA THR A 167 -13.62 -14.20 1.43
C THR A 167 -13.05 -13.04 2.25
N THR A 168 -11.99 -12.41 1.77
CA THR A 168 -11.36 -11.28 2.47
C THR A 168 -12.36 -10.15 2.69
N ARG A 169 -13.11 -9.79 1.64
CA ARG A 169 -14.19 -8.78 1.71
C ARG A 169 -15.28 -9.17 2.71
N ALA A 170 -15.68 -10.44 2.75
CA ALA A 170 -16.71 -10.94 3.66
C ALA A 170 -16.24 -11.05 5.12
N THR A 171 -14.94 -11.22 5.37
CA THR A 171 -14.37 -11.38 6.72
C THR A 171 -13.93 -10.07 7.38
N GLN A 172 -14.06 -8.94 6.67
CA GLN A 172 -13.73 -7.63 7.25
C GLN A 172 -14.61 -7.31 8.46
N PRO A 173 -14.11 -6.53 9.42
CA PRO A 173 -14.95 -5.97 10.48
C PRO A 173 -16.17 -5.27 9.88
N ARG A 174 -17.35 -5.58 10.42
CA ARG A 174 -18.59 -4.91 10.02
C ARG A 174 -18.55 -3.44 10.45
N ARG A 175 -19.13 -2.59 9.62
CA ARG A 175 -19.36 -1.17 9.92
C ARG A 175 -20.27 -1.02 11.17
N PRO A 176 -20.10 0.01 12.01
CA PRO A 176 -19.18 1.13 11.81
C PRO A 176 -17.72 0.77 12.11
N TRP A 177 -16.81 1.26 11.26
CA TRP A 177 -15.38 1.22 11.52
C TRP A 177 -14.95 2.27 12.55
N ALA A 178 -13.68 2.25 12.96
CA ALA A 178 -13.13 3.19 13.93
C ALA A 178 -13.35 4.66 13.52
N VAL A 179 -13.23 4.94 12.23
CA VAL A 179 -13.72 6.15 11.56
C VAL A 179 -14.48 5.70 10.33
N ASP A 180 -15.77 6.03 10.25
CA ASP A 180 -16.66 5.55 9.18
C ASP A 180 -17.49 6.69 8.61
N ASP A 181 -16.96 7.28 7.54
CA ASP A 181 -17.61 8.35 6.78
C ASP A 181 -18.18 7.86 5.45
N VAL A 182 -18.30 6.54 5.24
CA VAL A 182 -18.75 5.97 3.96
C VAL A 182 -20.15 6.46 3.59
N ASP A 183 -21.08 6.46 4.56
CA ASP A 183 -22.46 6.95 4.33
C ASP A 183 -22.48 8.47 4.07
N ALA A 184 -21.63 9.22 4.78
CA ALA A 184 -21.53 10.67 4.60
C ALA A 184 -20.95 11.01 3.22
N TRP A 185 -19.98 10.24 2.75
CA TRP A 185 -19.39 10.36 1.42
C TRP A 185 -20.42 10.06 0.33
N TRP A 186 -21.20 8.99 0.44
CA TRP A 186 -22.27 8.69 -0.51
C TRP A 186 -23.39 9.73 -0.52
N ARG A 187 -23.80 10.23 0.66
CA ARG A 187 -24.77 11.32 0.76
C ARG A 187 -24.29 12.57 0.02
N ARG A 188 -23.00 12.92 0.16
CA ARG A 188 -22.38 14.02 -0.59
C ARG A 188 -22.42 13.80 -2.11
N TRP A 189 -22.34 12.57 -2.59
CA TRP A 189 -22.49 12.28 -4.02
C TRP A 189 -23.93 12.43 -4.51
N ASP A 190 -24.91 12.10 -3.68
CA ASP A 190 -26.33 12.24 -4.02
C ASP A 190 -26.79 13.70 -4.02
N GLU A 191 -26.31 14.50 -3.07
CA GLU A 191 -26.82 15.85 -2.82
C GLU A 191 -26.09 16.96 -3.59
N ARG A 192 -24.94 16.67 -4.19
CA ARG A 192 -24.06 17.69 -4.77
C ARG A 192 -23.45 17.20 -6.07
N PRO A 193 -22.97 18.11 -6.93
CA PRO A 193 -22.28 17.73 -8.16
C PRO A 193 -21.08 16.82 -7.90
N ALA A 194 -20.78 16.00 -8.90
CA ALA A 194 -19.55 15.21 -8.96
C ALA A 194 -18.32 16.10 -8.76
N TYR A 195 -17.26 15.52 -8.18
CA TYR A 195 -16.00 16.23 -8.11
C TYR A 195 -15.46 16.46 -9.53
N ALA A 196 -15.04 17.68 -9.84
CA ALA A 196 -14.44 17.95 -11.15
C ALA A 196 -13.15 17.11 -11.34
N HIS A 197 -12.40 16.92 -10.25
CA HIS A 197 -11.16 16.16 -10.24
C HIS A 197 -10.93 15.50 -8.88
N VAL A 198 -10.46 14.25 -8.90
CA VAL A 198 -10.07 13.47 -7.72
C VAL A 198 -8.60 13.08 -7.88
N VAL A 199 -7.78 13.40 -6.87
CA VAL A 199 -6.43 12.85 -6.74
C VAL A 199 -6.52 11.67 -5.77
N PHE A 200 -6.10 10.50 -6.23
CA PHE A 200 -6.06 9.28 -5.43
C PHE A 200 -4.60 8.87 -5.24
N PHE A 201 -4.13 8.83 -3.99
CA PHE A 201 -2.79 8.34 -3.66
C PHE A 201 -2.87 6.82 -3.53
N ALA A 202 -2.27 6.12 -4.50
CA ALA A 202 -2.16 4.67 -4.48
C ALA A 202 -1.14 4.22 -3.43
N ASP A 203 -1.40 3.06 -2.85
CA ASP A 203 -0.56 2.42 -1.84
C ASP A 203 0.07 1.17 -2.45
N ASN A 204 -0.51 -0.01 -2.25
CA ASN A 204 0.13 -1.28 -2.59
C ASN A 204 -0.10 -1.74 -4.03
N ALA A 205 0.90 -2.44 -4.58
CA ALA A 205 0.72 -3.26 -5.77
C ALA A 205 -0.25 -4.44 -5.51
N GLY A 206 -0.63 -5.14 -6.56
CA GLY A 206 -1.48 -6.32 -6.47
C GLY A 206 -2.94 -5.98 -6.24
N SER A 207 -3.55 -6.63 -5.27
CA SER A 207 -4.99 -6.57 -5.01
C SER A 207 -5.49 -5.21 -4.56
N ASP A 208 -4.67 -4.43 -3.85
CA ASP A 208 -5.02 -3.07 -3.44
C ASP A 208 -5.29 -2.18 -4.65
N ILE A 209 -4.25 -1.91 -5.44
CA ILE A 209 -4.41 -1.11 -6.65
C ILE A 209 -5.41 -1.73 -7.63
N VAL A 210 -5.30 -3.03 -7.94
CA VAL A 210 -6.08 -3.65 -9.02
C VAL A 210 -7.53 -3.97 -8.63
N LEU A 211 -7.78 -4.55 -7.46
CA LEU A 211 -9.13 -5.03 -7.07
C LEU A 211 -9.87 -4.08 -6.12
N GLY A 212 -9.15 -3.19 -5.43
CA GLY A 212 -9.73 -2.16 -4.59
C GLY A 212 -9.85 -0.82 -5.30
N CYS A 213 -8.71 -0.23 -5.67
CA CYS A 213 -8.64 1.11 -6.22
C CYS A 213 -9.22 1.21 -7.64
N LEU A 214 -8.83 0.34 -8.60
CA LEU A 214 -9.33 0.47 -9.99
C LEU A 214 -10.87 0.38 -10.12
N PRO A 215 -11.58 -0.50 -9.41
CA PRO A 215 -13.05 -0.48 -9.42
C PRO A 215 -13.65 0.83 -8.91
N LEU A 216 -13.08 1.43 -7.85
CA LEU A 216 -13.47 2.75 -7.37
C LEU A 216 -13.18 3.84 -8.43
N VAL A 217 -12.00 3.83 -9.03
CA VAL A 217 -11.62 4.79 -10.09
C VAL A 217 -12.56 4.68 -11.28
N ARG A 218 -12.88 3.45 -11.71
CA ARG A 218 -13.86 3.21 -12.79
C ARG A 218 -15.22 3.80 -12.45
N TRP A 219 -15.68 3.63 -11.21
CA TRP A 219 -16.93 4.24 -10.75
C TRP A 219 -16.86 5.78 -10.75
N LEU A 220 -15.77 6.38 -10.27
CA LEU A 220 -15.56 7.84 -10.25
C LEU A 220 -15.58 8.45 -11.66
N LEU A 221 -14.91 7.79 -12.61
CA LEU A 221 -14.90 8.19 -14.02
C LEU A 221 -16.31 8.10 -14.62
N ALA A 222 -17.04 7.01 -14.37
CA ALA A 222 -18.41 6.84 -14.83
C ALA A 222 -19.38 7.88 -14.19
N ALA A 223 -19.09 8.33 -12.97
CA ALA A 223 -19.82 9.40 -12.30
C ALA A 223 -19.44 10.82 -12.79
N GLY A 224 -18.53 10.94 -13.76
CA GLY A 224 -18.17 12.20 -14.41
C GLY A 224 -17.01 12.96 -13.79
N SER A 225 -16.24 12.34 -12.88
CA SER A 225 -15.01 12.94 -12.34
C SER A 225 -13.81 12.65 -13.23
N ALA A 226 -12.88 13.60 -13.36
CA ALA A 226 -11.52 13.27 -13.78
C ALA A 226 -10.73 12.69 -12.59
N VAL A 227 -9.83 11.73 -12.84
CA VAL A 227 -9.05 11.08 -11.76
C VAL A 227 -7.56 11.12 -12.09
N THR A 228 -6.74 11.51 -11.11
CA THR A 228 -5.28 11.34 -11.13
C THR A 228 -4.88 10.32 -10.07
N LEU A 229 -4.29 9.22 -10.52
CA LEU A 229 -3.62 8.27 -9.63
C LEU A 229 -2.20 8.76 -9.38
N ALA A 230 -1.88 9.08 -8.12
CA ALA A 230 -0.55 9.44 -7.66
C ALA A 230 0.08 8.22 -6.99
N ALA A 231 1.30 7.88 -7.41
CA ALA A 231 2.05 6.71 -6.95
C ALA A 231 3.51 7.10 -6.70
N ASN A 232 4.24 6.29 -5.95
CA ASN A 232 5.62 6.60 -5.58
C ASN A 232 6.52 6.71 -6.81
N SER A 233 7.49 7.64 -6.78
CA SER A 233 8.50 7.76 -7.84
C SER A 233 9.62 6.72 -7.72
N GLU A 234 9.85 6.21 -6.51
CA GLU A 234 10.83 5.18 -6.21
C GLU A 234 10.17 4.06 -5.41
N PRO A 235 10.68 2.82 -5.50
CA PRO A 235 10.15 1.69 -4.74
C PRO A 235 10.24 1.90 -3.22
N ALA A 236 9.16 1.57 -2.53
CA ALA A 236 9.11 1.48 -1.07
C ALA A 236 8.25 0.28 -0.71
N LEU A 237 8.86 -0.76 -0.11
CA LEU A 237 8.16 -2.02 0.18
C LEU A 237 7.39 -2.54 -1.06
N ASN A 238 6.13 -2.95 -0.88
CA ASN A 238 5.26 -3.41 -1.94
C ASN A 238 4.39 -2.29 -2.56
N ASP A 239 4.66 -1.02 -2.25
CA ASP A 239 3.98 0.12 -2.86
C ASP A 239 4.15 0.10 -4.38
N VAL A 240 3.08 0.43 -5.09
CA VAL A 240 3.13 0.59 -6.55
C VAL A 240 3.83 1.89 -6.91
N THR A 241 4.79 1.82 -7.84
CA THR A 241 5.42 3.04 -8.39
C THR A 241 4.65 3.58 -9.59
N ALA A 242 4.85 4.87 -9.90
CA ALA A 242 4.27 5.48 -11.10
C ALA A 242 4.76 4.82 -12.41
N GLU A 243 5.99 4.31 -12.42
CA GLU A 243 6.55 3.56 -13.55
C GLU A 243 5.85 2.19 -13.74
N GLU A 244 5.61 1.48 -12.64
CA GLU A 244 4.89 0.19 -12.65
C GLU A 244 3.39 0.35 -12.93
N LEU A 245 2.79 1.43 -12.44
CA LEU A 245 1.36 1.68 -12.56
C LEU A 245 0.93 1.89 -14.02
N ARG A 246 1.75 2.56 -14.84
CA ARG A 246 1.40 2.84 -16.25
C ARG A 246 1.08 1.57 -17.06
N PRO A 247 2.00 0.60 -17.22
CA PRO A 247 1.71 -0.64 -17.95
C PRO A 247 0.63 -1.48 -17.26
N LEU A 248 0.51 -1.41 -15.92
CA LEU A 248 -0.56 -2.09 -15.20
C LEU A 248 -1.95 -1.55 -15.60
N LEU A 249 -2.10 -0.23 -15.72
CA LEU A 249 -3.34 0.41 -16.18
C LEU A 249 -3.69 0.04 -17.62
N GLU A 250 -2.70 0.00 -18.52
CA GLU A 250 -2.91 -0.40 -19.92
C GLU A 250 -3.45 -1.82 -20.02
N ARG A 251 -2.91 -2.72 -19.20
CA ARG A 251 -3.35 -4.11 -19.13
C ARG A 251 -4.74 -4.25 -18.51
N ALA A 252 -5.02 -3.53 -17.43
CA ALA A 252 -6.34 -3.52 -16.81
C ALA A 252 -7.41 -2.96 -17.75
N ALA A 253 -7.09 -1.94 -18.55
CA ALA A 253 -8.00 -1.36 -19.53
C ALA A 253 -8.30 -2.28 -20.74
N ALA A 254 -7.47 -3.31 -20.97
CA ALA A 254 -7.65 -4.28 -22.04
C ALA A 254 -8.51 -5.49 -21.64
N LEU A 255 -8.92 -5.58 -20.36
CA LEU A 255 -9.78 -6.63 -19.81
C LEU A 255 -11.26 -6.23 -19.87
#